data_AF-A0A7W0NAE7-F1
#
_entry.id   AF-A0A7W0NAE7-F1
#
_cell.length_a   1.000
_cell.length_b   1.000
_cell.length_c   1.000
_cell.angle_alpha   90.00
_cell.angle_beta   90.00
_cell.angle_gamma   90.00
#
_symmetry.space_group_name_H-M   'P 1'
#
loop_
_entity.id
_entity.type
_entity.pdbx_description
1 polymer ?
#
loop_
_entity_poly.entity_id
_entity_poly.type
_entity_poly.pdbx_seq_one_letter_code
_entity_poly.pdbx_strand_id
1 'polypeptide(L)' 'MATQKKSKASKFLTVPTRPIPVDRDRSVAGLLEKMEGAGFGAKQLAEAHRIWLDMLDDNATIYLCGSGNLIP' A
#
# COMPACT_ATOMS: atom_id res chain seq x y z
N MET A 1 24.84 21.18 32.65
CA MET A 1 23.86 21.13 31.55
C MET A 1 24.33 20.07 30.55
N ALA A 2 23.61 18.96 30.42
CA ALA A 2 23.96 17.93 29.43
C ALA A 2 23.40 18.35 28.06
N THR A 3 24.29 18.59 27.10
CA THR A 3 23.94 18.92 25.72
C THR A 3 23.21 17.73 25.09
N GLN A 4 21.89 17.85 24.88
CA GLN A 4 21.12 16.84 24.15
C GLN A 4 21.68 16.72 22.74
N LYS A 5 22.34 15.59 22.46
CA LYS A 5 22.84 15.24 21.14
C LYS A 5 21.62 15.04 20.23
N LYS A 6 21.38 15.95 19.27
CA LYS A 6 20.31 15.81 18.27
C LYS A 6 20.43 14.42 17.63
N SER A 7 19.37 13.60 17.72
CA SER A 7 19.33 12.30 17.06
C SER A 7 19.45 12.52 15.55
N LYS A 8 20.30 11.75 14.88
CA LYS A 8 20.34 11.73 13.41
C LYS A 8 18.94 11.34 12.92
N ALA A 9 18.42 12.06 11.92
CA ALA A 9 17.14 11.71 11.30
C ALA A 9 17.15 10.23 10.90
N SER A 10 16.12 9.50 11.31
CA SER A 10 15.98 8.08 11.01
C SER A 10 15.92 7.90 9.49
N LYS A 11 16.71 6.95 8.95
CA LYS A 11 16.60 6.52 7.55
C LYS A 11 15.30 5.77 7.24
N PHE A 12 14.54 5.42 8.28
CA PHE A 12 13.26 4.74 8.19
C PHE A 12 12.12 5.72 8.47
N LEU A 13 10.95 5.47 7.87
CA LEU A 13 9.74 6.30 7.98
C LEU A 13 9.87 7.69 7.32
N THR A 14 10.61 7.77 6.21
CA THR A 14 10.77 9.00 5.42
C THR A 14 9.47 9.45 4.74
N VAL A 15 8.51 8.54 4.57
CA VAL A 15 7.16 8.84 4.08
C VAL A 15 6.19 8.74 5.27
N PRO A 16 5.52 9.83 5.65
CA PRO A 16 4.55 9.81 6.73
C PRO A 16 3.33 8.94 6.39
N THR A 17 2.88 8.15 7.36
CA THR A 17 1.58 7.46 7.26
C THR A 17 0.45 8.49 7.24
N ARG A 18 -0.43 8.39 6.24
CA ARG A 18 -1.63 9.21 6.07
C ARG A 18 -2.87 8.35 6.42
N PRO A 19 -3.72 8.79 7.36
CA PRO A 19 -4.98 8.10 7.65
C PRO A 19 -5.89 8.07 6.42
N ILE A 20 -6.65 6.98 6.27
CA ILE A 20 -7.68 6.87 5.23
C ILE A 20 -8.86 7.79 5.62
N PRO A 21 -9.20 8.83 4.83
CA PRO A 21 -10.30 9.71 5.16
C PRO A 21 -11.65 8.99 4.94
N VAL A 22 -12.63 9.30 5.79
CA VAL A 22 -14.02 8.92 5.57
C VAL A 22 -14.67 9.99 4.71
N ASP A 23 -14.75 9.74 3.42
CA ASP A 23 -15.35 10.66 2.45
C ASP A 23 -16.58 10.05 1.76
N ARG A 24 -17.11 10.73 0.75
CA ARG A 24 -18.32 10.30 0.02
C ARG A 24 -18.04 9.33 -1.11
N ASP A 25 -16.79 9.16 -1.50
CA ASP A 25 -16.41 8.22 -2.54
C ASP A 25 -16.35 6.82 -1.94
N ARG A 26 -17.26 5.96 -2.41
CA ARG A 26 -17.44 4.59 -1.93
C ARG A 26 -16.91 3.55 -2.91
N SER A 27 -16.14 3.98 -3.92
CA SER A 27 -15.53 3.06 -4.86
C SER A 27 -14.40 2.27 -4.21
N VAL A 28 -14.22 1.02 -4.62
CA VAL A 28 -13.10 0.19 -4.19
C VAL A 28 -11.77 0.77 -4.68
N ALA A 29 -11.74 1.27 -5.92
CA ALA A 29 -10.56 1.92 -6.50
C ALA A 29 -10.13 3.14 -5.68
N GLY A 30 -11.05 4.06 -5.38
CA GLY A 30 -10.74 5.24 -4.58
C GLY A 30 -10.36 4.91 -3.13
N LEU A 31 -10.89 3.83 -2.55
CA LEU A 31 -10.41 3.32 -1.27
C LEU A 31 -8.96 2.82 -1.35
N LEU A 32 -8.60 2.07 -2.41
CA LEU A 32 -7.25 1.54 -2.61
C LEU A 32 -6.23 2.66 -2.84
N GLU A 33 -6.58 3.71 -3.58
CA GLU A 33 -5.73 4.91 -3.72
C GLU A 33 -5.42 5.55 -2.35
N LYS A 34 -6.43 5.67 -1.49
CA LYS A 34 -6.25 6.21 -0.11
C LYS A 34 -5.40 5.27 0.75
N MET A 35 -5.47 3.96 0.53
CA MET A 35 -4.67 2.95 1.23
C MET A 35 -3.15 3.04 0.92
N GLU A 36 -2.73 3.63 -0.19
CA GLU A 36 -1.29 3.82 -0.51
C GLU A 36 -0.57 4.68 0.55
N GLY A 37 -1.29 5.65 1.13
CA GLY A 37 -0.78 6.49 2.20
C GLY A 37 -0.79 5.80 3.57
N ALA A 38 -1.54 4.71 3.72
CA ALA A 38 -1.63 3.98 4.97
C ALA A 38 -0.40 3.07 5.19
N GLY A 39 -0.30 2.46 6.36
CA GLY A 39 0.78 1.53 6.70
C GLY A 39 0.42 0.07 6.46
N PHE A 40 1.39 -0.82 6.70
CA PHE A 40 1.19 -2.26 6.83
C PHE A 40 0.53 -2.92 5.59
N GLY A 41 -0.51 -3.73 5.78
CA GLY A 41 -1.19 -4.46 4.71
C GLY A 41 -2.00 -3.58 3.76
N ALA A 42 -2.46 -2.41 4.22
CA ALA A 42 -3.25 -1.49 3.38
C ALA A 42 -2.41 -0.98 2.19
N LYS A 43 -1.18 -0.54 2.45
CA LYS A 43 -0.25 -0.13 1.40
C LYS A 43 0.07 -1.26 0.44
N GLN A 44 0.36 -2.46 0.97
CA GLN A 44 0.67 -3.63 0.13
C GLN A 44 -0.50 -4.00 -0.78
N LEU A 45 -1.74 -3.90 -0.29
CA LEU A 45 -2.93 -4.17 -1.09
C LEU A 45 -3.15 -3.13 -2.19
N ALA A 46 -2.94 -1.84 -1.89
CA ALA A 46 -3.02 -0.77 -2.86
C ALA A 46 -1.97 -0.90 -3.97
N GLU A 47 -0.72 -1.20 -3.58
CA GLU A 47 0.37 -1.45 -4.53
C GLU A 47 0.08 -2.67 -5.41
N ALA A 48 -0.43 -3.76 -4.83
CA ALA A 48 -0.82 -4.95 -5.59
C ALA A 48 -1.92 -4.64 -6.61
N HIS A 49 -2.95 -3.86 -6.23
CA HIS A 49 -4.00 -3.44 -7.16
C HIS A 49 -3.44 -2.68 -8.36
N ARG A 50 -2.54 -1.71 -8.13
CA ARG A 50 -1.90 -0.95 -9.22
C ARG A 50 -1.09 -1.85 -10.14
N ILE A 51 -0.27 -2.76 -9.58
CA ILE A 51 0.51 -3.72 -10.38
C ILE A 51 -0.41 -4.60 -11.23
N TRP A 52 -1.56 -5.02 -10.69
CA TRP A 52 -2.55 -5.76 -11.47
C TRP A 52 -3.15 -4.95 -12.60
N LEU A 53 -3.47 -3.68 -12.40
CA LEU A 53 -3.92 -2.80 -13.48
C LEU A 53 -2.84 -2.67 -14.58
N ASP A 54 -1.58 -2.46 -14.19
CA ASP A 54 -0.46 -2.37 -15.14
C ASP A 54 -0.31 -3.67 -15.96
N MET A 55 -0.42 -4.84 -15.31
CA MET A 55 -0.34 -6.14 -16.00
C MET A 55 -1.53 -6.41 -16.93
N LEU A 56 -2.73 -5.92 -16.57
CA LEU A 56 -3.94 -6.10 -17.38
C LEU A 56 -3.99 -5.16 -18.59
N ASP A 57 -3.31 -4.01 -18.51
CA ASP A 57 -3.19 -3.06 -19.62
C ASP A 57 -2.10 -3.47 -20.63
N ASP A 58 -1.11 -4.25 -20.19
CA ASP A 58 -0.01 -4.74 -21.02
C ASP A 58 -0.30 -6.12 -21.66
N ASN A 59 0.49 -6.49 -22.69
CA ASN A 59 0.46 -7.83 -23.28
C ASN A 59 1.28 -8.83 -22.43
N ALA A 60 0.87 -8.99 -21.18
CA ALA A 60 1.53 -9.84 -20.20
C ALA A 60 0.86 -11.21 -20.07
N THR A 61 1.67 -12.27 -19.95
CA THR A 61 1.19 -13.59 -19.51
C THR A 61 1.13 -13.64 -17.99
N ILE A 62 -0.06 -13.78 -17.41
CA ILE A 62 -0.25 -13.84 -15.95
C ILE A 62 -0.25 -15.29 -15.48
N TYR A 63 0.69 -15.61 -14.58
CA TYR A 63 0.72 -16.90 -13.87
C TYR A 63 0.00 -16.77 -12.52
N LEU A 64 -1.17 -17.40 -12.42
CA LEU A 64 -1.96 -17.43 -11.18
C LEU A 64 -1.73 -18.75 -10.43
N CYS A 65 -1.13 -18.67 -9.25
CA CYS A 65 -0.81 -19.83 -8.41
C CYS A 65 -1.47 -19.65 -7.04
N GLY A 66 -2.12 -20.70 -6.52
CA GLY A 66 -2.82 -20.70 -5.24
C GLY A 66 -2.70 -22.04 -4.52
N SER A 67 -2.77 -22.03 -3.19
CA SER A 67 -2.81 -23.25 -2.37
C SER A 67 -4.24 -23.76 -2.19
N GLY A 68 -4.39 -25.03 -1.79
CA GLY A 68 -5.70 -25.70 -1.72
C GLY A 68 -6.74 -25.03 -0.83
N ASN A 69 -6.33 -24.25 0.19
CA ASN A 69 -7.24 -23.48 1.04
C ASN A 69 -7.98 -22.34 0.32
N LEU A 70 -7.62 -22.00 -0.92
CA LEU A 70 -8.34 -21.02 -1.74
C LEU A 70 -9.54 -21.62 -2.48
N ILE A 71 -9.65 -22.95 -2.54
CA ILE A 71 -10.74 -23.66 -3.19
C ILE A 71 -11.47 -24.46 -2.10
N PRO A 72 -12.65 -24.01 -1.64
CA PRO A 72 -13.40 -24.67 -0.58
C PRO A 72 -14.03 -25.99 -1.01
#